data_AF-A0A9N9EET9-F1
#
_entry.id   AF-A0A9N9EET9-F1
#
_cell.length_a   1.000
_cell.length_b   1.000
_cell.length_c   1.000
_cell.angle_alpha   90.00
_cell.angle_beta   90.00
_cell.angle_gamma   90.00
#
_symmetry.space_group_name_H-M   'P 1'
#
loop_
_entity.id
_entity.type
_entity.pdbx_description
1 polymer ?
#
loop_
_entity_poly.entity_id
_entity_poly.type
_entity_poly.pdbx_seq_one_letter_code
_entity_poly.pdbx_strand_id
1 'polypeptide(L)'
;KEKKIIQKLNSELKLNLSEPNLEQVISQIKELINKPDTTPTVIVDNQAETLTKENQQLQQTILNLQQQLTNSETPFGEDLSTIKQLDLTSLEQLFPNQLENSFKSQLLAATSYQQLVKTRQEFIQKHLQKESSNDLSTLVPTNNPAPNLKTERIIWLSLLVASLLT
;
A
#
# COMPACT_ATOMS: atom_id res chain seq x y z
N LYS A 1 -33.02 -30.43 57.01
CA LYS A 1 -32.95 -29.71 55.71
C LYS A 1 -31.51 -29.27 55.43
N GLU A 2 -30.87 -28.60 56.39
CA GLU A 2 -29.46 -28.18 56.32
C GLU A 2 -28.46 -29.31 56.01
N LYS A 3 -28.53 -30.44 56.73
CA LYS A 3 -27.66 -31.62 56.44
C LYS A 3 -27.75 -32.11 54.99
N LYS A 4 -28.94 -32.03 54.37
CA LYS A 4 -29.13 -32.40 52.95
C LYS A 4 -28.46 -31.39 52.00
N ILE A 5 -28.50 -30.11 52.35
CA ILE A 5 -27.85 -29.04 51.57
C ILE A 5 -26.32 -29.21 51.65
N ILE A 6 -25.79 -29.48 52.83
CA ILE A 6 -24.36 -29.70 53.05
C ILE A 6 -23.86 -30.92 52.25
N GLN A 7 -24.59 -32.05 52.28
CA GLN A 7 -24.24 -33.24 51.49
C GLN A 7 -24.34 -32.98 49.97
N LYS A 8 -25.35 -32.21 49.54
CA LYS A 8 -25.51 -31.83 48.14
C LYS A 8 -24.33 -30.97 47.65
N LEU A 9 -23.93 -29.95 48.42
CA LEU A 9 -22.77 -29.12 48.09
C LEU A 9 -21.47 -29.92 48.05
N ASN A 10 -21.24 -30.80 49.03
CA ASN A 10 -20.05 -31.64 49.08
C ASN A 10 -19.94 -32.59 47.87
N SER A 11 -21.07 -33.12 47.39
CA SER A 11 -21.11 -34.02 46.24
C SER A 11 -21.05 -33.29 44.90
N GLU A 12 -21.83 -32.23 44.71
CA GLU A 12 -21.87 -31.48 43.44
C GLU A 12 -20.54 -30.76 43.17
N LEU A 13 -19.91 -30.21 44.20
CA LEU A 13 -18.62 -29.52 44.08
C LEU A 13 -17.42 -30.46 44.27
N LYS A 14 -17.67 -31.77 44.47
CA LYS A 14 -16.65 -32.81 44.67
C LYS A 14 -15.61 -32.42 45.73
N LEU A 15 -16.07 -31.87 46.87
CA LEU A 15 -15.17 -31.39 47.93
C LEU A 15 -14.53 -32.55 48.71
N ASN A 16 -15.01 -33.79 48.54
CA ASN A 16 -14.48 -35.02 49.15
C ASN A 16 -14.37 -34.97 50.69
N LEU A 17 -15.22 -34.17 51.34
CA LEU A 17 -15.22 -34.06 52.80
C LEU A 17 -15.98 -35.25 53.41
N SER A 18 -15.40 -35.87 54.44
CA SER A 18 -16.06 -36.93 55.23
C SER A 18 -16.89 -36.29 56.33
N GLU A 19 -18.20 -36.51 56.33
CA GLU A 19 -19.18 -35.92 57.27
C GLU A 19 -19.06 -34.40 57.45
N PRO A 20 -19.21 -33.61 56.37
CA PRO A 20 -18.99 -32.17 56.44
C PRO A 20 -20.04 -31.46 57.29
N ASN A 21 -19.60 -30.40 57.96
CA ASN A 21 -20.45 -29.32 58.47
C ASN A 21 -20.40 -28.09 57.55
N LEU A 22 -21.27 -27.11 57.81
CA LEU A 22 -21.39 -25.92 56.98
C LEU A 22 -20.09 -25.10 56.89
N GLU A 23 -19.36 -24.97 57.99
CA GLU A 23 -18.11 -24.21 58.04
C GLU A 23 -17.02 -24.85 57.19
N GLN A 24 -16.90 -26.18 57.24
CA GLN A 24 -15.93 -26.94 56.44
C GLN A 24 -16.20 -26.80 54.94
N VAL A 25 -17.47 -26.85 54.53
CA VAL A 25 -17.87 -26.63 53.13
C VAL A 25 -17.54 -25.20 52.69
N ILE A 26 -17.88 -24.19 53.49
CA ILE A 26 -17.59 -22.79 53.18
C ILE A 26 -16.07 -22.55 53.07
N SER A 27 -15.30 -23.12 53.99
CA SER A 27 -13.85 -22.98 53.99
C SER A 27 -13.23 -23.57 52.72
N GLN A 28 -13.66 -24.77 52.30
CA GLN A 28 -13.15 -25.37 51.07
C GLN A 28 -13.57 -24.63 49.79
N ILE A 29 -14.81 -24.11 49.75
CA ILE A 29 -15.24 -23.29 48.61
C ILE A 29 -14.39 -22.02 48.50
N LYS A 30 -14.11 -21.36 49.63
CA LYS A 30 -13.21 -20.20 49.65
C LYS A 30 -11.79 -20.55 49.20
N GLU A 31 -11.29 -21.72 49.60
CA GLU A 31 -9.97 -22.19 49.18
C GLU A 31 -9.93 -22.42 47.66
N LEU A 32 -10.96 -23.07 47.10
CA LEU A 32 -11.07 -23.31 45.65
C LEU A 32 -11.19 -22.01 44.83
N ILE A 33 -11.94 -21.02 45.33
CA ILE A 33 -12.10 -19.72 44.66
C ILE A 33 -10.81 -18.91 44.71
N ASN A 34 -10.07 -18.99 45.82
CA ASN A 34 -8.82 -18.23 46.01
C ASN A 34 -7.58 -18.99 45.52
N LYS A 35 -7.74 -20.23 45.03
CA LYS A 35 -6.62 -20.97 44.47
C LYS A 35 -6.21 -20.29 43.17
N PRO A 36 -4.97 -19.78 43.05
CA PRO A 36 -4.49 -19.25 41.78
C PRO A 36 -4.60 -20.34 40.72
N ASP A 37 -5.01 -19.96 39.51
CA ASP A 37 -5.11 -20.87 38.38
C ASP A 37 -3.79 -21.63 38.23
N THR A 38 -3.83 -22.91 38.58
CA THR A 38 -2.69 -23.83 38.45
C THR A 38 -2.73 -24.55 37.13
N THR A 39 -3.54 -24.07 36.16
CA THR A 39 -3.31 -24.44 34.78
C THR A 39 -1.93 -23.91 34.44
N PRO A 40 -0.91 -24.78 34.23
CA PRO A 40 0.21 -24.32 33.45
C PRO A 40 -0.43 -23.84 32.15
N THR A 41 -0.36 -22.55 31.87
CA THR A 41 -0.40 -22.10 30.50
C THR A 41 0.74 -22.85 29.86
N VAL A 42 0.42 -23.99 29.23
CA VAL A 42 1.36 -24.70 28.40
C VAL A 42 1.63 -23.71 27.29
N ILE A 43 2.65 -22.88 27.47
CA ILE A 43 3.39 -22.34 26.36
C ILE A 43 3.90 -23.60 25.69
N VAL A 44 3.16 -24.05 24.68
CA VAL A 44 3.56 -25.19 23.88
C VAL A 44 4.88 -24.75 23.28
N ASP A 45 6.00 -25.34 23.73
CA ASP A 45 7.36 -25.01 23.30
C ASP A 45 7.49 -24.93 21.76
N ASN A 46 6.59 -25.61 21.05
CA ASN A 46 6.52 -25.65 19.59
C ASN A 46 5.98 -24.36 18.93
N GLN A 47 5.30 -23.45 19.64
CA GLN A 47 4.79 -22.22 19.02
C GLN A 47 5.93 -21.23 18.70
N ALA A 48 6.89 -21.09 19.61
CA ALA A 48 8.06 -20.24 19.38
C ALA A 48 8.92 -20.77 18.22
N GLU A 49 9.10 -22.09 18.15
CA GLU A 49 9.87 -22.73 17.09
C GLU A 49 9.14 -22.64 15.72
N THR A 50 7.82 -22.81 15.70
CA THR A 50 7.00 -22.64 14.49
C THR A 50 7.05 -21.20 13.97
N LEU A 51 6.86 -20.22 14.86
CA LEU A 51 6.92 -18.80 14.50
C LEU A 51 8.31 -18.39 14.02
N THR A 52 9.37 -18.94 14.60
CA THR A 52 10.75 -18.67 14.18
C THR A 52 11.00 -19.21 12.78
N LYS A 53 10.55 -20.43 12.50
CA LYS A 53 10.68 -21.07 11.20
C LYS A 53 9.88 -20.34 10.12
N GLU A 54 8.66 -19.90 10.43
CA GLU A 54 7.83 -19.11 9.53
C GLU A 54 8.46 -17.75 9.22
N ASN A 55 9.04 -17.07 10.22
CA ASN A 55 9.77 -15.83 10.01
C ASN A 55 10.98 -15.99 9.09
N GLN A 56 11.78 -17.04 9.30
CA GLN A 56 12.94 -17.34 8.45
C GLN A 56 12.51 -17.61 7.00
N GLN A 57 11.42 -18.35 6.80
CA GLN A 57 10.89 -18.64 5.47
C GLN A 57 10.40 -17.36 4.76
N LEU A 58 9.72 -16.47 5.48
CA LEU A 58 9.29 -15.18 4.94
C LEU A 58 10.47 -14.30 4.55
N GLN A 59 11.51 -14.21 5.39
CA GLN A 59 12.73 -13.45 5.08
C GLN A 59 13.44 -13.99 3.83
N GLN A 60 13.53 -15.32 3.69
CA GLN A 60 14.13 -15.94 2.50
C GLN A 60 13.29 -15.68 1.24
N THR A 61 11.96 -15.68 1.37
CA THR A 61 11.04 -15.36 0.27
C THR A 61 11.20 -13.91 -0.18
N ILE A 62 11.31 -12.97 0.76
CA ILE A 62 11.56 -11.55 0.46
C ILE A 62 12.88 -11.38 -0.31
N LEU A 63 13.96 -12.03 0.15
CA LEU A 63 15.26 -11.98 -0.53
C LEU A 63 15.19 -12.54 -1.96
N ASN A 64 14.49 -13.67 -2.15
CA ASN A 64 14.33 -14.27 -3.48
C ASN A 64 13.51 -13.37 -4.42
N LEU A 65 12.41 -12.79 -3.93
CA LEU A 65 11.58 -11.86 -4.70
C LEU A 65 12.37 -10.58 -5.06
N GLN A 66 13.16 -10.04 -4.14
CA GLN A 66 14.05 -8.91 -4.42
C GLN A 66 15.06 -9.27 -5.51
N GLN A 67 15.66 -10.46 -5.44
CA GLN A 67 16.63 -10.91 -6.43
C GLN A 67 15.99 -11.14 -7.82
N GLN A 68 14.76 -11.66 -7.86
CA GLN A 68 13.99 -11.83 -9.11
C GLN A 68 13.61 -10.48 -9.73
N LEU A 69 13.25 -9.49 -8.91
CA LEU A 69 12.99 -8.13 -9.38
C LEU A 69 14.26 -7.45 -9.92
N THR A 70 15.43 -7.72 -9.34
CA THR A 70 16.70 -7.19 -9.86
C THR A 70 17.21 -7.90 -11.11
N ASN A 71 16.80 -9.15 -11.36
CA ASN A 71 17.31 -9.98 -12.45
C ASN A 71 16.40 -10.01 -13.70
N SER A 72 15.33 -9.21 -13.76
CA SER A 72 14.52 -9.13 -14.98
C SER A 72 15.20 -8.24 -16.03
N GLU A 73 15.99 -8.83 -16.91
CA GLU A 73 16.38 -8.23 -18.19
C GLU A 73 15.11 -8.12 -19.07
N THR A 74 14.73 -6.90 -19.43
CA THR A 74 13.35 -6.47 -19.71
C THR A 74 12.90 -6.65 -21.16
N PRO A 75 11.56 -6.63 -21.41
CA PRO A 75 11.06 -6.04 -22.65
C PRO A 75 10.36 -4.68 -22.48
N PHE A 76 9.62 -4.42 -21.39
CA PHE A 76 8.95 -3.12 -21.11
C PHE A 76 8.73 -2.86 -19.60
N GLY A 77 9.74 -3.17 -18.78
CA GLY A 77 9.77 -2.92 -17.34
C GLY A 77 11.10 -2.28 -16.91
N GLU A 78 11.66 -1.42 -17.77
CA GLU A 78 12.91 -0.72 -17.46
C GLU A 78 12.78 0.09 -16.18
N ASP A 79 13.77 -0.03 -15.30
CA ASP A 79 13.87 0.83 -14.13
C ASP A 79 13.85 2.30 -14.58
N LEU A 80 13.15 3.15 -13.83
CA LEU A 80 13.01 4.57 -14.18
C LEU A 80 14.38 5.24 -14.32
N SER A 81 15.40 4.76 -13.61
CA SER A 81 16.79 5.19 -13.76
C SER A 81 17.34 4.92 -15.17
N THR A 82 17.09 3.72 -15.70
CA THR A 82 17.49 3.34 -17.07
C THR A 82 16.80 4.22 -18.11
N ILE A 83 15.48 4.43 -17.96
CA ILE A 83 14.71 5.28 -18.86
C ILE A 83 15.22 6.73 -18.82
N LYS A 84 15.51 7.27 -17.63
CA LYS A 84 16.10 8.61 -17.46
C LYS A 84 17.44 8.75 -18.19
N GLN A 85 18.29 7.73 -18.09
CA GLN A 85 19.61 7.76 -18.70
C GLN A 85 19.54 7.66 -20.23
N LEU A 86 18.66 6.80 -20.75
CA LEU A 86 18.37 6.72 -22.19
C LEU A 86 17.79 8.02 -22.73
N ASP A 87 16.85 8.63 -22.00
CA ASP A 87 16.28 9.92 -22.33
C ASP A 87 17.33 11.02 -22.38
N LEU A 88 18.15 11.12 -21.34
CA LEU A 88 19.21 12.12 -21.26
C LEU A 88 20.17 11.97 -22.45
N THR A 89 20.63 10.74 -22.70
CA THR A 89 21.52 10.43 -23.81
C THR A 89 20.89 10.80 -25.16
N SER A 90 19.63 10.44 -25.37
CA SER A 90 18.89 10.73 -26.60
C SER A 90 18.72 12.24 -26.80
N LEU A 91 18.40 12.98 -25.74
CA LEU A 91 18.25 14.44 -25.81
C LEU A 91 19.59 15.14 -26.06
N GLU A 92 20.69 14.67 -25.46
CA GLU A 92 22.04 15.19 -25.75
C GLU A 92 22.46 14.98 -27.19
N GLN A 93 22.08 13.84 -27.79
CA GLN A 93 22.31 13.56 -29.20
C GLN A 93 21.46 14.44 -30.12
N LEU A 94 20.18 14.62 -29.80
CA LEU A 94 19.25 15.40 -30.62
C LEU A 94 19.46 16.93 -30.51
N PHE A 95 19.94 17.41 -29.36
CA PHE A 95 20.10 18.83 -29.05
C PHE A 95 21.51 19.11 -28.48
N PRO A 96 22.56 18.94 -29.30
CA PRO A 96 23.94 19.06 -28.84
C PRO A 96 24.22 20.47 -28.30
N ASN A 97 24.81 20.55 -27.11
CA ASN A 97 25.14 21.80 -26.39
C ASN A 97 23.94 22.69 -26.00
N GLN A 98 22.71 22.19 -26.12
CA GLN A 98 21.50 22.96 -25.82
C GLN A 98 20.83 22.52 -24.50
N LEU A 99 21.23 21.38 -23.92
CA LEU A 99 20.72 20.93 -22.63
C LEU A 99 21.37 21.69 -21.48
N GLU A 100 20.60 22.61 -20.90
CA GLU A 100 20.96 23.33 -19.67
C GLU A 100 21.08 22.35 -18.48
N ASN A 101 22.04 22.60 -17.57
CA ASN A 101 22.24 21.75 -16.38
C ASN A 101 21.01 21.69 -15.46
N SER A 102 20.24 22.79 -15.39
CA SER A 102 18.96 22.86 -14.66
C SER A 102 17.97 21.82 -15.17
N PHE A 103 17.86 21.67 -16.49
CA PHE A 103 17.00 20.70 -17.14
C PHE A 103 17.47 19.27 -16.90
N LYS A 104 18.77 19.00 -17.04
CA LYS A 104 19.36 17.68 -16.75
C LYS A 104 19.03 17.22 -15.33
N SER A 105 19.18 18.12 -14.36
CA SER A 105 18.83 17.84 -12.96
C SER A 105 17.34 17.54 -12.77
N GLN A 106 16.44 18.30 -13.42
CA GLN A 106 15.00 18.06 -13.35
C GLN A 106 14.61 16.70 -13.96
N LEU A 107 15.20 16.35 -15.10
CA LEU A 107 14.98 15.08 -15.78
C LEU A 107 15.43 13.89 -14.89
N LEU A 108 16.62 14.00 -14.28
CA LEU A 108 17.15 12.96 -13.39
C LEU A 108 16.42 12.88 -12.04
N ALA A 109 15.85 13.98 -11.56
CA ALA A 109 15.10 14.03 -10.29
C ALA A 109 13.67 13.46 -10.39
N ALA A 110 13.13 13.21 -11.59
CA ALA A 110 11.77 12.73 -11.78
C ALA A 110 11.51 11.42 -11.00
N THR A 111 10.46 11.34 -10.19
CA THR A 111 10.15 10.11 -9.42
C THR A 111 9.10 9.23 -10.08
N SER A 112 8.59 9.65 -11.24
CA SER A 112 7.59 8.92 -12.03
C SER A 112 7.77 9.17 -13.52
N TYR A 113 7.24 8.27 -14.34
CA TYR A 113 7.25 8.38 -15.80
C TYR A 113 6.51 9.64 -16.29
N GLN A 114 5.40 9.99 -15.64
CA GLN A 114 4.60 11.17 -15.99
C GLN A 114 5.41 12.47 -15.79
N GLN A 115 6.19 12.56 -14.71
CA GLN A 115 7.08 13.70 -14.49
C GLN A 115 8.19 13.74 -15.55
N LEU A 116 8.80 12.59 -15.86
CA LEU A 116 9.84 12.49 -16.88
C LEU A 116 9.36 12.96 -18.26
N VAL A 117 8.21 12.45 -18.71
CA VAL A 117 7.60 12.84 -20.00
C VAL A 117 7.23 14.31 -20.02
N LYS A 118 6.65 14.83 -18.93
CA LYS A 118 6.31 16.25 -18.83
C LYS A 118 7.55 17.14 -18.98
N THR A 119 8.61 16.86 -18.22
CA THR A 119 9.87 17.58 -18.29
C THR A 119 10.46 17.51 -19.70
N ARG A 120 10.53 16.32 -20.31
CA ARG A 120 10.98 16.15 -21.70
C ARG A 120 10.17 17.01 -22.67
N GLN A 121 8.85 16.99 -22.55
CA GLN A 121 7.94 17.70 -23.45
C GLN A 121 8.11 19.22 -23.37
N GLU A 122 8.29 19.75 -22.16
CA GLU A 122 8.54 21.19 -21.93
C GLU A 122 9.85 21.64 -22.59
N PHE A 123 10.91 20.85 -22.47
CA PHE A 123 12.19 21.14 -23.14
C PHE A 123 12.09 21.13 -24.66
N ILE A 124 11.48 20.07 -25.22
CA ILE A 124 11.29 19.96 -26.67
C ILE A 124 10.46 21.16 -27.19
N GLN A 125 9.39 21.54 -26.50
CA GLN A 125 8.57 22.69 -26.91
C GLN A 125 9.36 24.00 -26.87
N LYS A 126 10.12 24.25 -25.79
CA LYS A 126 10.98 25.44 -25.66
C LYS A 126 11.97 25.54 -26.83
N HIS A 127 12.59 24.42 -27.21
CA HIS A 127 13.57 24.40 -28.29
C HIS A 127 12.95 24.50 -29.69
N LEU A 128 11.82 23.84 -29.95
CA LEU A 128 11.13 23.97 -31.23
C LEU A 128 10.58 25.39 -31.46
N GLN A 129 10.11 26.08 -30.42
CA GLN A 129 9.66 27.48 -30.53
C GLN A 129 10.82 28.45 -30.79
N LYS A 130 12.00 28.17 -30.23
CA LYS A 130 13.21 28.98 -30.43
C LYS A 130 13.73 28.86 -31.88
N GLU A 131 13.69 27.67 -32.47
CA GLU A 131 14.03 27.43 -33.89
C GLU A 131 12.98 28.02 -34.85
N SER A 132 11.69 28.01 -34.47
CA SER A 132 10.59 28.53 -35.28
C SER A 132 10.58 30.06 -35.43
N SER A 133 11.40 30.78 -34.67
CA SER A 133 11.47 32.25 -34.74
C SER A 133 12.30 32.78 -35.93
N ASN A 134 13.02 31.91 -36.64
CA ASN A 134 13.83 32.31 -37.80
C ASN A 134 13.39 31.73 -39.16
N ASP A 135 12.38 30.85 -39.25
CA ASP A 135 11.90 30.41 -40.57
C ASP A 135 10.50 29.73 -40.61
N LEU A 136 9.56 30.15 -39.75
CA LEU A 136 8.19 29.61 -39.78
C LEU A 136 7.09 30.68 -39.85
N SER A 137 7.29 31.70 -40.68
CA SER A 137 6.26 32.71 -41.00
C SER A 137 5.25 32.27 -42.08
N THR A 138 5.13 30.97 -42.41
CA THR A 138 4.16 30.50 -43.41
C THR A 138 3.40 29.24 -43.00
N LEU A 139 2.93 29.16 -41.76
CA LEU A 139 1.74 28.36 -41.46
C LEU A 139 0.79 29.20 -40.63
N VAL A 140 -0.11 29.88 -41.32
CA VAL A 140 -1.29 30.50 -40.73
C VAL A 140 -1.99 29.42 -39.90
N PRO A 141 -2.21 29.63 -38.59
CA PRO A 141 -3.05 28.74 -37.82
C PRO A 141 -4.46 28.87 -38.40
N THR A 142 -4.88 27.85 -39.14
CA THR A 142 -6.28 27.70 -39.49
C THR A 142 -7.00 27.48 -38.17
N ASN A 143 -7.83 28.44 -37.78
CA ASN A 143 -8.65 28.50 -36.58
C ASN A 143 -8.93 27.14 -35.94
N ASN A 144 -8.16 26.77 -34.92
CA ASN A 144 -8.64 25.81 -33.92
C ASN A 144 -9.48 26.61 -32.92
N PRO A 145 -10.80 26.34 -32.82
CA PRO A 145 -11.64 27.05 -31.88
C PRO A 145 -11.19 26.73 -30.46
N ALA A 146 -10.91 27.78 -29.67
CA ALA A 146 -10.69 27.65 -28.25
C ALA A 146 -11.86 26.84 -27.63
N PRO A 147 -11.61 25.89 -26.70
CA PRO A 147 -12.68 25.15 -26.05
C PRO A 147 -13.57 26.14 -25.31
N ASN A 148 -14.73 26.44 -25.92
CA ASN A 148 -15.74 27.29 -25.31
C ASN A 148 -16.49 26.45 -24.28
N LEU A 149 -15.98 26.47 -23.05
CA LEU A 149 -16.53 25.78 -21.88
C LEU A 149 -18.02 26.12 -21.60
N LYS A 150 -18.59 27.16 -22.24
CA LYS A 150 -20.01 27.49 -22.09
C LYS A 150 -20.91 26.62 -22.96
N THR A 151 -20.45 26.20 -24.15
CA THR A 151 -21.25 25.39 -25.08
C THR A 151 -21.42 23.96 -24.56
N GLU A 152 -20.37 23.37 -24.00
CA GLU A 152 -20.43 22.03 -23.40
C GLU A 152 -21.42 21.95 -22.24
N ARG A 153 -21.44 22.95 -21.36
CA ARG A 153 -22.37 22.99 -20.21
C ARG A 153 -23.83 23.03 -20.64
N ILE A 154 -24.14 23.72 -21.75
CA ILE A 154 -25.51 23.79 -22.30
C ILE A 154 -25.93 22.44 -22.87
N ILE A 155 -25.02 21.72 -23.52
CA ILE A 155 -25.29 20.37 -24.06
C ILE A 155 -25.59 19.40 -22.91
N TRP A 156 -24.77 19.39 -21.86
CA TRP A 156 -25.00 18.56 -20.67
C TRP A 156 -26.31 18.89 -19.93
N LEU A 157 -26.65 20.19 -19.80
CA LEU A 157 -27.91 20.62 -19.20
C LEU A 157 -29.12 20.22 -20.06
N SER A 158 -29.02 20.28 -21.39
CA SER A 158 -30.11 19.88 -22.29
C SER A 158 -30.37 18.37 -22.25
N LEU A 159 -29.31 17.56 -22.15
CA LEU A 159 -29.41 16.11 -22.02
C LEU A 159 -30.02 15.70 -20.67
N LEU A 160 -29.69 16.43 -19.60
CA LEU A 160 -30.24 16.20 -18.26
C LEU A 160 -31.73 16.54 -18.18
N VAL A 161 -32.16 17.62 -18.85
CA VAL A 161 -33.58 18.00 -18.91
C VAL A 161 -34.37 17.00 -19.76
N ALA A 162 -33.79 16.50 -20.86
CA ALA A 162 -34.42 15.47 -21.68
C ALA A 162 -34.62 14.15 -20.92
N SER A 163 -33.68 13.75 -20.05
CA SER A 163 -33.82 12.52 -19.26
C SER A 163 -34.77 12.64 -18.06
N LEU A 164 -35.17 13.86 -17.69
CA LEU A 164 -36.14 14.10 -16.61
C LEU A 164 -37.59 14.16 -17.12
N LEU A 165 -37.76 14.31 -18.43
CA LEU A 165 -39.07 14.38 -19.11
C LEU A 165 -39.47 13.06 -19.78
N THR A 166 -38.65 12.02 -19.67
CA THR A 166 -38.93 10.61 -20.00
C THR A 166 -39.04 9.79 -18.73
#